data_AF-A0A843F8A3-F1
#
_entry.id   AF-A0A843F8A3-F1
#
_cell.length_a   1.000
_cell.length_b   1.000
_cell.length_c   1.000
_cell.angle_alpha   90.00
_cell.angle_beta   90.00
_cell.angle_gamma   90.00
#
_symmetry.space_group_name_H-M   'P 1'
#
loop_
_entity.id
_entity.type
_entity.pdbx_description
1 polymer ?
#
loop_
_entity_poly.entity_id
_entity_poly.type
_entity_poly.pdbx_seq_one_letter_code
_entity_poly.pdbx_strand_id
1 'polypeptide(L)'
;MCAVDGVRAAGSREGKYGLAVIESKDSAASAVFTSNKVVAAPIIHTKEMIKGGKISLVVVNSGNANCFTGQHGIDDCERTIEFASEITNIPSTEIATASTGVIGRKMPMDIILPLVEESISKLEHNAESSTDAAKSIMTTDTYHKEFAVETEIDGEKVRIGGITKGVGMIAPNMGTMLCFLATDAVISSEMINKALKSAVKRSFNMIVVDGDQSTNDTAILMANGKSGVEVAKDGEINEDFQEALDFICISLAKMMARDGEVATKFIECKVNGAKDENDAILASKSVISS
;
A
#
# COMPACT_ATOMS: atom_id res chain seq x y z
N MET A 1 -5.40 -2.62 9.96
CA MET A 1 -5.77 -3.41 8.75
C MET A 1 -6.61 -4.63 9.09
N CYS A 2 -6.25 -5.42 10.11
CA CYS A 2 -7.01 -6.56 10.66
C CYS A 2 -8.37 -6.20 11.30
N ALA A 3 -8.87 -4.97 11.13
CA ALA A 3 -10.28 -4.67 11.40
C ALA A 3 -11.19 -5.29 10.32
N VAL A 4 -10.63 -5.65 9.17
CA VAL A 4 -11.33 -6.30 8.05
C VAL A 4 -11.36 -7.80 8.27
N ASP A 5 -12.55 -8.40 8.16
CA ASP A 5 -12.73 -9.83 8.39
C ASP A 5 -11.88 -10.66 7.43
N GLY A 6 -11.22 -11.70 7.95
CA GLY A 6 -10.38 -12.60 7.16
C GLY A 6 -8.99 -12.06 6.78
N VAL A 7 -8.60 -10.89 7.27
CA VAL A 7 -7.25 -10.32 7.05
C VAL A 7 -6.34 -10.59 8.25
N ARG A 8 -5.19 -11.24 8.00
CA ARG A 8 -4.12 -11.42 8.99
C ARG A 8 -2.92 -10.55 8.62
N ALA A 9 -2.19 -10.10 9.62
CA ALA A 9 -0.97 -9.34 9.41
C ALA A 9 0.09 -9.75 10.43
N ALA A 10 1.34 -9.41 10.15
CA ALA A 10 2.45 -9.53 11.08
C ALA A 10 3.61 -8.65 10.61
N GLY A 11 4.50 -8.32 11.54
CA GLY A 11 5.75 -7.65 11.22
C GLY A 11 6.88 -8.06 12.17
N SER A 12 8.08 -8.22 11.63
CA SER A 12 9.31 -8.44 12.39
C SER A 12 10.40 -7.46 11.95
N ARG A 13 11.41 -7.21 12.79
CA ARG A 13 12.46 -6.23 12.51
C ARG A 13 13.79 -6.63 13.13
N GLU A 14 14.85 -6.51 12.34
CA GLU A 14 16.24 -6.64 12.77
C GLU A 14 17.02 -5.37 12.39
N GLY A 15 17.34 -4.55 13.39
CA GLY A 15 17.97 -3.24 13.19
C GLY A 15 17.15 -2.35 12.27
N LYS A 16 17.73 -1.95 11.13
CA LYS A 16 17.04 -1.12 10.13
C LYS A 16 16.18 -1.91 9.14
N TYR A 17 16.28 -3.24 9.12
CA TYR A 17 15.56 -4.10 8.21
C TYR A 17 14.27 -4.57 8.88
N GLY A 18 13.14 -4.14 8.36
CA GLY A 18 11.84 -4.66 8.77
C GLY A 18 11.24 -5.52 7.67
N LEU A 19 10.35 -6.42 8.06
CA LEU A 19 9.53 -7.18 7.14
C LEU A 19 8.11 -7.28 7.66
N ALA A 20 7.14 -7.03 6.80
CA ALA A 20 5.73 -7.18 7.08
C ALA A 20 5.12 -8.21 6.12
N VAL A 21 4.17 -8.98 6.63
CA VAL A 21 3.38 -9.94 5.87
C VAL A 21 1.92 -9.62 6.09
N ILE A 22 1.16 -9.55 5.00
CA ILE A 22 -0.27 -9.27 5.01
C ILE A 22 -0.94 -10.39 4.24
N GLU A 23 -1.83 -11.13 4.89
CA GLU A 23 -2.56 -12.23 4.27
C GLU A 23 -4.05 -11.89 4.18
N SER A 24 -4.61 -12.05 2.98
CA SER A 24 -6.04 -11.98 2.72
C SER A 24 -6.35 -13.00 1.63
N LYS A 25 -6.61 -14.25 2.03
CA LYS A 25 -6.75 -15.36 1.08
C LYS A 25 -7.91 -15.13 0.12
N ASP A 26 -7.73 -15.59 -1.11
CA ASP A 26 -8.72 -15.57 -2.17
C ASP A 26 -9.22 -14.16 -2.56
N SER A 27 -8.38 -13.15 -2.39
CA SER A 27 -8.80 -11.76 -2.63
C SER A 27 -8.66 -11.34 -4.08
N ALA A 28 -9.73 -10.76 -4.64
CA ALA A 28 -9.60 -9.92 -5.83
C ALA A 28 -8.68 -8.74 -5.50
N ALA A 29 -7.80 -8.37 -6.42
CA ALA A 29 -6.81 -7.35 -6.14
C ALA A 29 -6.51 -6.46 -7.33
N SER A 30 -6.18 -5.21 -7.03
CA SER A 30 -5.56 -4.28 -7.98
C SER A 30 -4.56 -3.38 -7.28
N ALA A 31 -3.69 -2.75 -8.08
CA ALA A 31 -2.66 -1.89 -7.57
C ALA A 31 -2.41 -0.68 -8.48
N VAL A 32 -1.88 0.39 -7.87
CA VAL A 32 -1.33 1.56 -8.54
C VAL A 32 0.14 1.67 -8.16
N PHE A 33 1.00 1.94 -9.15
CA PHE A 33 2.46 1.96 -8.98
C PHE A 33 3.05 3.25 -9.49
N THR A 34 4.24 3.62 -8.98
CA THR A 34 5.02 4.78 -9.44
C THR A 34 5.01 4.98 -10.95
N SER A 35 4.96 6.24 -11.38
CA SER A 35 5.18 6.64 -12.78
C SER A 35 6.64 6.92 -13.11
N ASN A 36 7.56 6.73 -12.16
CA ASN A 36 8.99 6.91 -12.38
C ASN A 36 9.50 5.98 -13.51
N LYS A 37 10.41 6.50 -14.34
CA LYS A 37 11.07 5.72 -15.40
C LYS A 37 12.00 4.66 -14.82
N VAL A 38 12.56 4.92 -13.64
CA VAL A 38 13.33 3.96 -12.86
C VAL A 38 12.36 3.24 -11.93
N VAL A 39 12.27 1.93 -12.08
CA VAL A 39 11.33 1.09 -11.34
C VAL A 39 12.13 0.01 -10.62
N ALA A 40 11.86 -0.17 -9.33
CA ALA A 40 12.52 -1.20 -8.52
C ALA A 40 12.07 -2.62 -8.92
N ALA A 41 12.94 -3.61 -8.69
CA ALA A 41 12.66 -5.02 -8.97
C ALA A 41 11.30 -5.53 -8.42
N PRO A 42 10.89 -5.24 -7.16
CA PRO A 42 9.61 -5.73 -6.63
C PRO A 42 8.38 -5.25 -7.41
N ILE A 43 8.44 -4.05 -8.01
CA ILE A 43 7.32 -3.54 -8.81
C ILE A 43 7.15 -4.36 -10.09
N ILE A 44 8.24 -4.84 -10.68
CA ILE A 44 8.19 -5.66 -11.91
C ILE A 44 7.42 -6.96 -11.62
N HIS A 45 7.77 -7.65 -10.53
CA HIS A 45 7.06 -8.85 -10.09
C HIS A 45 5.59 -8.57 -9.80
N THR A 46 5.31 -7.61 -8.92
CA THR A 46 3.93 -7.37 -8.47
C THR A 46 3.03 -6.87 -9.59
N LYS A 47 3.56 -6.12 -10.58
CA LYS A 47 2.82 -5.78 -11.80
C LYS A 47 2.39 -7.00 -12.60
N GLU A 48 3.20 -8.05 -12.64
CA GLU A 48 2.83 -9.29 -13.32
C GLU A 48 1.74 -10.04 -12.54
N MET A 49 1.88 -10.17 -11.22
CA MET A 49 0.90 -10.89 -10.39
C MET A 49 -0.48 -10.23 -10.41
N ILE A 50 -0.52 -8.90 -10.38
CA ILE A 50 -1.79 -8.14 -10.42
C ILE A 50 -2.56 -8.37 -11.72
N LYS A 51 -1.93 -8.78 -12.83
CA LYS A 51 -2.66 -9.15 -14.07
C LYS A 51 -3.54 -10.38 -13.87
N GLY A 52 -3.19 -11.27 -12.94
CA GLY A 52 -4.03 -12.39 -12.54
C GLY A 52 -5.29 -11.98 -11.79
N GLY A 53 -5.39 -10.71 -11.36
CA GLY A 53 -6.55 -10.14 -10.68
C GLY A 53 -6.75 -10.64 -9.24
N LYS A 54 -5.82 -11.42 -8.70
CA LYS A 54 -5.93 -12.07 -7.40
C LYS A 54 -4.59 -11.99 -6.66
N ILE A 55 -4.62 -11.57 -5.40
CA ILE A 55 -3.46 -11.57 -4.49
C ILE A 55 -3.93 -12.07 -3.14
N SER A 56 -3.24 -13.07 -2.60
CA SER A 56 -3.55 -13.68 -1.30
C SER A 56 -2.53 -13.31 -0.21
N LEU A 57 -1.34 -12.88 -0.60
CA LEU A 57 -0.26 -12.49 0.31
C LEU A 57 0.49 -11.27 -0.21
N VAL A 58 0.86 -10.35 0.68
CA VAL A 58 1.82 -9.28 0.41
C VAL A 58 3.00 -9.42 1.35
N VAL A 59 4.22 -9.50 0.78
CA VAL A 59 5.49 -9.55 1.53
C VAL A 59 6.26 -8.26 1.30
N VAL A 60 6.49 -7.48 2.35
CA VAL A 60 7.02 -6.12 2.25
C VAL A 60 8.25 -5.98 3.12
N ASN A 61 9.39 -5.58 2.54
CA ASN A 61 10.58 -5.28 3.33
C ASN A 61 10.85 -3.76 3.41
N SER A 62 11.48 -3.34 4.51
CA SER A 62 12.03 -1.99 4.70
C SER A 62 13.55 -2.02 4.94
N GLY A 63 14.20 -0.86 4.85
CA GLY A 63 15.65 -0.70 4.99
C GLY A 63 16.46 -0.92 3.69
N ASN A 64 15.86 -1.52 2.66
CA ASN A 64 16.44 -1.68 1.33
C ASN A 64 15.33 -1.60 0.27
N ALA A 65 15.49 -0.72 -0.73
CA ALA A 65 14.49 -0.51 -1.78
C ALA A 65 14.53 -1.55 -2.91
N ASN A 66 15.57 -2.38 -2.98
CA ASN A 66 15.82 -3.29 -4.10
C ASN A 66 15.65 -2.62 -5.48
N CYS A 67 16.22 -1.43 -5.59
CA CYS A 67 16.23 -0.61 -6.79
C CYS A 67 17.67 -0.42 -7.28
N PHE A 68 17.88 -0.36 -8.59
CA PHE A 68 19.21 -0.34 -9.23
C PHE A 68 20.12 -1.51 -8.83
N THR A 69 19.53 -2.70 -8.69
CA THR A 69 20.23 -3.95 -8.32
C THR A 69 20.40 -4.92 -9.49
N GLY A 70 19.85 -4.59 -10.66
CA GLY A 70 19.95 -5.42 -11.88
C GLY A 70 19.26 -6.78 -11.72
N GLN A 71 19.77 -7.80 -12.42
CA GLN A 71 19.22 -9.16 -12.36
C GLN A 71 19.19 -9.72 -10.93
N HIS A 72 20.22 -9.47 -10.13
CA HIS A 72 20.26 -9.90 -8.73
C HIS A 72 19.03 -9.43 -7.93
N GLY A 73 18.53 -8.23 -8.17
CA GLY A 73 17.35 -7.74 -7.48
C GLY A 73 16.07 -8.49 -7.85
N ILE A 74 15.99 -8.96 -9.10
CA ILE A 74 14.87 -9.78 -9.57
C ILE A 74 14.97 -11.16 -8.90
N ASP A 75 16.15 -11.77 -8.92
CA ASP A 75 16.40 -13.07 -8.28
C ASP A 75 16.12 -13.03 -6.77
N ASP A 76 16.49 -11.93 -6.09
CA ASP A 76 16.20 -11.72 -4.66
C ASP A 76 14.69 -11.64 -4.38
N CYS A 77 13.92 -11.01 -5.27
CA CYS A 77 12.46 -10.98 -5.19
C CYS A 77 11.89 -12.39 -5.37
N GLU A 78 12.25 -13.07 -6.47
CA GLU A 78 11.79 -14.44 -6.77
C GLU A 78 12.06 -15.38 -5.60
N ARG A 79 13.27 -15.36 -5.05
CA ARG A 79 13.63 -16.18 -3.88
C ARG A 79 12.81 -15.85 -2.63
N THR A 80 12.53 -14.57 -2.37
CA THR A 80 11.68 -14.16 -1.25
C THR A 80 10.26 -14.69 -1.41
N ILE A 81 9.73 -14.66 -2.64
CA ILE A 81 8.37 -15.08 -2.98
C ILE A 81 8.24 -16.60 -2.94
N GLU A 82 9.19 -17.34 -3.51
CA GLU A 82 9.24 -18.80 -3.44
C GLU A 82 9.29 -19.28 -2.00
N PHE A 83 10.17 -18.67 -1.18
CA PHE A 83 10.27 -19.01 0.23
C PHE A 83 8.97 -18.73 1.00
N ALA A 84 8.33 -17.59 0.78
CA ALA A 84 7.04 -17.28 1.38
C ALA A 84 5.93 -18.24 0.89
N SER A 85 5.96 -18.62 -0.40
CA SER A 85 5.01 -19.57 -1.00
C SER A 85 5.12 -20.95 -0.35
N GLU A 86 6.34 -21.47 -0.16
CA GLU A 86 6.60 -22.76 0.47
C GLU A 86 6.06 -22.82 1.91
N ILE A 87 6.28 -21.76 2.70
CA ILE A 87 5.84 -21.73 4.11
C ILE A 87 4.31 -21.59 4.21
N THR A 88 3.71 -20.73 3.37
CA THR A 88 2.28 -20.41 3.47
C THR A 88 1.37 -21.35 2.68
N ASN A 89 1.93 -22.14 1.75
CA ASN A 89 1.22 -22.87 0.71
C ASN A 89 0.33 -21.97 -0.19
N ILE A 90 0.65 -20.67 -0.28
CA ILE A 90 0.00 -19.75 -1.23
C ILE A 90 0.78 -19.80 -2.54
N PRO A 91 0.15 -19.97 -3.70
CA PRO A 91 0.85 -19.95 -4.99
C PRO A 91 1.65 -18.66 -5.16
N SER A 92 2.89 -18.75 -5.64
CA SER A 92 3.74 -17.57 -5.92
C SER A 92 3.05 -16.56 -6.85
N THR A 93 2.15 -17.03 -7.72
CA THR A 93 1.32 -16.20 -8.61
C THR A 93 0.31 -15.30 -7.89
N GLU A 94 0.05 -15.55 -6.61
CA GLU A 94 -0.86 -14.78 -5.75
C GLU A 94 -0.09 -14.01 -4.65
N ILE A 95 1.24 -13.93 -4.74
CA ILE A 95 2.07 -13.21 -3.78
C ILE A 95 2.59 -11.92 -4.40
N ALA A 96 2.17 -10.78 -3.86
CA ALA A 96 2.75 -9.48 -4.16
C ALA A 96 3.96 -9.21 -3.26
N THR A 97 4.92 -8.43 -3.78
CA THR A 97 6.04 -7.93 -3.00
C THR A 97 6.26 -6.42 -3.18
N ALA A 98 6.75 -5.78 -2.13
CA ALA A 98 7.16 -4.38 -2.16
C ALA A 98 8.41 -4.17 -1.30
N SER A 99 9.21 -3.16 -1.64
CA SER A 99 10.43 -2.84 -0.91
C SER A 99 10.57 -1.34 -0.73
N THR A 100 11.22 -0.91 0.35
CA THR A 100 11.52 0.51 0.58
C THR A 100 12.80 0.69 1.39
N GLY A 101 13.55 1.76 1.15
CA GLY A 101 14.79 2.06 1.85
C GLY A 101 15.91 2.48 0.90
N VAL A 102 17.13 2.04 1.17
CA VAL A 102 18.31 2.47 0.41
C VAL A 102 18.31 1.88 -1.02
N ILE A 103 18.59 2.71 -2.02
CA ILE A 103 18.73 2.35 -3.44
C ILE A 103 20.18 1.91 -3.75
N GLY A 104 20.37 1.00 -4.71
CA GLY A 104 21.70 0.59 -5.21
C GLY A 104 22.46 -0.34 -4.27
N ARG A 105 21.77 -0.99 -3.33
CA ARG A 105 22.35 -1.95 -2.39
C ARG A 105 21.73 -3.32 -2.58
N LYS A 106 22.56 -4.37 -2.67
CA LYS A 106 22.10 -5.76 -2.70
C LYS A 106 21.25 -6.08 -1.47
N MET A 107 20.22 -6.90 -1.64
CA MET A 107 19.37 -7.32 -0.53
C MET A 107 20.19 -8.19 0.44
N PRO A 108 20.15 -7.95 1.76
CA PRO A 108 20.76 -8.84 2.75
C PRO A 108 19.85 -10.06 2.95
N MET A 109 19.87 -11.00 2.00
CA MET A 109 18.96 -12.16 1.98
C MET A 109 19.11 -13.08 3.20
N ASP A 110 20.29 -13.08 3.82
CA ASP A 110 20.60 -13.72 5.10
C ASP A 110 19.84 -13.13 6.29
N ILE A 111 19.36 -11.89 6.19
CA ILE A 111 18.48 -11.23 7.17
C ILE A 111 17.02 -11.32 6.72
N ILE A 112 16.76 -11.07 5.43
CA ILE A 112 15.39 -10.99 4.91
C ILE A 112 14.65 -12.32 5.00
N LEU A 113 15.27 -13.45 4.62
CA LEU A 113 14.57 -14.74 4.64
C LEU A 113 14.19 -15.19 6.06
N PRO A 114 15.06 -15.10 7.09
CA PRO A 114 14.64 -15.33 8.47
C PRO A 114 13.49 -14.42 8.93
N LEU A 115 13.51 -13.13 8.54
CA LEU A 115 12.40 -12.22 8.86
C LEU A 115 11.09 -12.62 8.16
N VAL A 116 11.14 -13.20 6.96
CA VAL A 116 9.97 -13.77 6.26
C VAL A 116 9.37 -14.91 7.08
N GLU A 117 10.19 -15.88 7.46
CA GLU A 117 9.74 -17.02 8.28
C GLU A 117 9.17 -16.56 9.63
N GLU A 118 9.89 -15.68 10.33
CA GLU A 118 9.47 -15.13 11.61
C GLU A 118 8.13 -14.40 11.49
N SER A 119 7.97 -13.55 10.48
CA SER A 119 6.73 -12.78 10.29
C SER A 119 5.56 -13.68 9.91
N ILE A 120 5.76 -14.67 9.04
CA ILE A 120 4.71 -15.65 8.70
C ILE A 120 4.28 -16.44 9.94
N SER A 121 5.22 -16.85 10.80
CA SER A 121 4.93 -17.61 12.02
C SER A 121 4.07 -16.84 13.04
N LYS A 122 4.02 -15.51 12.93
CA LYS A 122 3.27 -14.60 13.81
C LYS A 122 1.98 -14.05 13.18
N LEU A 123 1.57 -14.56 12.01
CA LEU A 123 0.38 -14.08 11.31
C LEU A 123 -0.89 -14.27 12.15
N GLU A 124 -1.49 -13.15 12.55
CA GLU A 124 -2.66 -13.13 13.42
C GLU A 124 -3.69 -12.10 12.94
N HIS A 125 -4.95 -12.32 13.34
CA HIS A 125 -6.07 -11.40 13.07
C HIS A 125 -6.38 -10.58 14.33
N ASN A 126 -5.56 -9.56 14.61
CA ASN A 126 -5.79 -8.64 15.72
C ASN A 126 -5.15 -7.27 15.46
N ALA A 127 -5.46 -6.31 16.34
CA ALA A 127 -4.98 -4.93 16.22
C ALA A 127 -3.46 -4.81 16.37
N GLU A 128 -2.86 -5.51 17.35
CA GLU A 128 -1.41 -5.48 17.60
C GLU A 128 -0.61 -5.95 16.38
N SER A 129 -1.07 -7.01 15.72
CA SER A 129 -0.47 -7.53 14.50
C SER A 129 -0.56 -6.58 13.30
N SER A 130 -1.62 -5.76 13.21
CA SER A 130 -1.67 -4.65 12.24
C SER A 130 -0.64 -3.59 12.54
N THR A 131 -0.52 -3.20 13.82
CA THR A 131 0.45 -2.22 14.28
C THR A 131 1.89 -2.70 14.03
N ASP A 132 2.17 -3.99 14.25
CA ASP A 132 3.50 -4.57 14.00
C ASP A 132 3.85 -4.57 12.51
N ALA A 133 2.91 -4.93 11.64
CA ALA A 133 3.09 -4.80 10.19
C ALA A 133 3.35 -3.34 9.78
N ALA A 134 2.58 -2.38 10.32
CA ALA A 134 2.77 -0.95 10.05
C ALA A 134 4.15 -0.45 10.52
N LYS A 135 4.63 -0.88 11.69
CA LYS A 135 5.97 -0.55 12.19
C LYS A 135 7.08 -1.16 11.35
N SER A 136 6.90 -2.38 10.84
CA SER A 136 7.92 -3.08 10.06
C SER A 136 8.16 -2.49 8.68
N ILE A 137 7.19 -1.78 8.10
CA ILE A 137 7.38 -1.10 6.81
C ILE A 137 8.00 0.31 6.93
N MET A 138 8.09 0.88 8.15
CA MET A 138 8.65 2.21 8.40
C MET A 138 10.14 2.32 8.03
N THR A 139 10.53 3.52 7.60
CA THR A 139 11.93 3.91 7.34
C THR A 139 12.33 5.12 8.16
N THR A 140 12.24 6.32 7.60
CA THR A 140 12.43 7.61 8.29
C THR A 140 11.16 8.12 8.97
N ASP A 141 10.04 7.41 8.81
CA ASP A 141 8.79 7.64 9.52
C ASP A 141 9.01 7.77 11.04
N THR A 142 8.36 8.73 11.71
CA THR A 142 8.48 8.89 13.17
C THR A 142 7.38 8.16 13.94
N TYR A 143 6.26 7.84 13.27
CA TYR A 143 5.20 6.99 13.81
C TYR A 143 4.58 6.08 12.74
N HIS A 144 4.01 4.97 13.21
CA HIS A 144 3.29 3.99 12.37
C HIS A 144 1.96 4.57 11.90
N LYS A 145 1.55 4.24 10.67
CA LYS A 145 0.35 4.82 10.06
C LYS A 145 -0.60 3.71 9.66
N GLU A 146 -1.71 3.63 10.36
CA GLU A 146 -2.79 2.70 10.08
C GLU A 146 -4.14 3.36 10.29
N PHE A 147 -5.14 2.89 9.56
CA PHE A 147 -6.50 3.41 9.65
C PHE A 147 -7.50 2.32 9.25
N ALA A 148 -8.72 2.40 9.75
CA ALA A 148 -9.83 1.57 9.32
C ALA A 148 -11.14 2.36 9.35
N VAL A 149 -12.04 2.02 8.44
CA VAL A 149 -13.39 2.57 8.34
C VAL A 149 -14.38 1.43 8.17
N GLU A 150 -15.60 1.65 8.66
CA GLU A 150 -16.76 0.83 8.40
C GLU A 150 -17.80 1.72 7.71
N THR A 151 -18.40 1.22 6.65
CA THR A 151 -19.52 1.83 5.94
C THR A 151 -20.69 0.85 5.88
N GLU A 152 -21.88 1.36 5.61
CA GLU A 152 -23.10 0.56 5.51
C GLU A 152 -23.62 0.65 4.07
N ILE A 153 -23.89 -0.50 3.45
CA ILE A 153 -24.41 -0.61 2.08
C ILE A 153 -25.61 -1.54 2.17
N ASP A 154 -26.79 -1.04 1.80
CA ASP A 154 -28.07 -1.75 1.90
C ASP A 154 -28.35 -2.34 3.30
N GLY A 155 -27.87 -1.69 4.37
CA GLY A 155 -28.05 -2.15 5.75
C GLY A 155 -27.00 -3.14 6.24
N GLU A 156 -26.04 -3.51 5.40
CA GLU A 156 -24.96 -4.45 5.72
C GLU A 156 -23.61 -3.74 5.84
N LYS A 157 -22.77 -4.22 6.75
CA LYS A 157 -21.49 -3.58 7.09
C LYS A 157 -20.38 -4.04 6.16
N VAL A 158 -19.63 -3.07 5.64
CA VAL A 158 -18.41 -3.28 4.87
C VAL A 158 -17.26 -2.54 5.53
N ARG A 159 -16.10 -3.17 5.63
CA ARG A 159 -14.91 -2.58 6.25
C ARG A 159 -13.82 -2.39 5.23
N ILE A 160 -13.08 -1.30 5.41
CA ILE A 160 -11.84 -1.02 4.68
C ILE A 160 -10.78 -0.69 5.72
N GLY A 161 -9.66 -1.39 5.67
CA GLY A 161 -8.55 -1.20 6.60
C GLY A 161 -7.23 -1.10 5.84
N GLY A 162 -6.28 -0.35 6.36
CA GLY A 162 -4.98 -0.24 5.71
C GLY A 162 -3.87 0.27 6.59
N ILE A 163 -2.66 0.08 6.07
CA ILE A 163 -1.42 0.62 6.63
C ILE A 163 -0.67 1.36 5.52
N THR A 164 0.07 2.39 5.89
CA THR A 164 0.94 3.10 4.95
C THR A 164 2.26 3.49 5.61
N LYS A 165 3.24 3.84 4.78
CA LYS A 165 4.49 4.47 5.19
C LYS A 165 4.93 5.44 4.11
N GLY A 166 5.81 6.36 4.49
CA GLY A 166 6.35 7.35 3.58
C GLY A 166 6.27 8.73 4.23
N VAL A 167 7.43 9.39 4.31
CA VAL A 167 7.55 10.74 4.86
C VAL A 167 8.59 11.59 4.14
N GLY A 168 9.34 11.02 3.22
CA GLY A 168 10.37 11.68 2.43
C GLY A 168 10.44 11.00 1.06
N MET A 169 11.03 11.70 0.10
CA MET A 169 10.95 11.41 -1.33
C MET A 169 9.49 11.29 -1.75
N ILE A 170 8.64 12.27 -1.39
CA ILE A 170 7.21 12.31 -1.70
C ILE A 170 6.89 13.49 -2.62
N ALA A 171 6.33 13.16 -3.80
CA ALA A 171 5.98 14.08 -4.86
C ALA A 171 4.51 13.86 -5.31
N PRO A 172 3.91 14.86 -5.97
CA PRO A 172 2.64 14.64 -6.65
C PRO A 172 2.81 13.61 -7.78
N ASN A 173 1.77 12.78 -8.01
CA ASN A 173 1.75 11.63 -8.93
C ASN A 173 2.44 10.36 -8.39
N MET A 174 2.24 10.08 -7.10
CA MET A 174 2.93 9.10 -6.26
C MET A 174 4.38 9.47 -6.00
N GLY A 175 4.74 9.63 -4.73
CA GLY A 175 6.13 9.59 -4.23
C GLY A 175 6.21 8.61 -3.06
N THR A 176 7.41 8.32 -2.53
CA THR A 176 7.86 7.13 -1.75
C THR A 176 6.89 6.70 -0.69
N MET A 177 5.85 6.03 -1.15
CA MET A 177 4.75 5.56 -0.34
C MET A 177 4.51 4.10 -0.65
N LEU A 178 4.37 3.33 0.41
CA LEU A 178 3.76 2.01 0.33
C LEU A 178 2.43 2.09 1.06
N CYS A 179 1.37 1.63 0.42
CA CYS A 179 0.03 1.60 1.00
C CYS A 179 -0.59 0.23 0.71
N PHE A 180 -1.04 -0.42 1.76
CA PHE A 180 -1.69 -1.73 1.67
C PHE A 180 -3.05 -1.61 2.31
N LEU A 181 -4.08 -1.86 1.52
CA LEU A 181 -5.47 -1.77 1.88
C LEU A 181 -6.10 -3.16 1.73
N ALA A 182 -7.06 -3.45 2.58
CA ALA A 182 -7.91 -4.61 2.49
C ALA A 182 -9.37 -4.23 2.70
N THR A 183 -10.28 -4.98 2.12
CA THR A 183 -11.72 -4.89 2.37
C THR A 183 -12.35 -6.27 2.38
N ASP A 184 -13.46 -6.41 3.11
CA ASP A 184 -14.29 -7.61 3.13
C ASP A 184 -15.43 -7.54 2.11
N ALA A 185 -15.52 -6.46 1.33
CA ALA A 185 -16.47 -6.30 0.23
C ALA A 185 -16.30 -7.34 -0.89
N VAL A 186 -17.39 -7.66 -1.58
CA VAL A 186 -17.39 -8.38 -2.85
C VAL A 186 -17.25 -7.36 -3.99
N ILE A 187 -16.09 -7.36 -4.66
CA ILE A 187 -15.76 -6.47 -5.77
C ILE A 187 -14.73 -7.14 -6.70
N SER A 188 -14.88 -6.95 -8.01
CA SER A 188 -13.94 -7.51 -9.00
C SER A 188 -12.63 -6.71 -9.06
N SER A 189 -11.54 -7.33 -9.53
CA SER A 189 -10.24 -6.66 -9.70
C SER A 189 -10.28 -5.44 -10.64
N GLU A 190 -11.14 -5.49 -11.67
CA GLU A 190 -11.40 -4.37 -12.58
C GLU A 190 -12.03 -3.18 -11.84
N MET A 191 -13.05 -3.46 -11.02
CA MET A 191 -13.75 -2.43 -10.25
C MET A 191 -12.87 -1.89 -9.11
N ILE A 192 -12.04 -2.73 -8.48
CA ILE A 192 -10.98 -2.29 -7.56
C ILE A 192 -10.03 -1.32 -8.29
N ASN A 193 -9.62 -1.61 -9.53
CA ASN A 193 -8.72 -0.72 -10.27
C ASN A 193 -9.35 0.68 -10.48
N LYS A 194 -10.63 0.73 -10.85
CA LYS A 194 -11.38 1.98 -11.03
C LYS A 194 -11.49 2.76 -9.71
N ALA A 195 -11.91 2.08 -8.63
CA ALA A 195 -12.11 2.68 -7.32
C ALA A 195 -10.80 3.22 -6.73
N LEU A 196 -9.75 2.39 -6.77
CA LEU A 196 -8.44 2.71 -6.22
C LEU A 196 -7.78 3.86 -6.97
N LYS A 197 -7.86 3.92 -8.31
CA LYS A 197 -7.33 5.06 -9.08
C LYS A 197 -8.00 6.37 -8.72
N SER A 198 -9.33 6.36 -8.52
CA SER A 198 -10.08 7.54 -8.07
C SER A 198 -9.60 8.01 -6.70
N ALA A 199 -9.56 7.09 -5.73
CA ALA A 199 -9.14 7.39 -4.37
C ALA A 199 -7.69 7.89 -4.31
N VAL A 200 -6.76 7.24 -5.02
CA VAL A 200 -5.34 7.64 -5.11
C VAL A 200 -5.19 9.03 -5.74
N LYS A 201 -5.96 9.35 -6.80
CA LYS A 201 -5.95 10.68 -7.43
C LYS A 201 -6.27 11.79 -6.43
N ARG A 202 -7.21 11.53 -5.51
CA ARG A 202 -7.74 12.51 -4.54
C ARG A 202 -7.00 12.51 -3.20
N SER A 203 -6.05 11.59 -2.99
CA SER A 203 -5.33 11.42 -1.73
C SER A 203 -3.80 11.44 -1.91
N PHE A 204 -3.18 10.28 -2.17
CA PHE A 204 -1.73 10.12 -2.26
C PHE A 204 -1.12 10.96 -3.40
N ASN A 205 -1.85 11.19 -4.49
CA ASN A 205 -1.41 12.06 -5.58
C ASN A 205 -1.53 13.56 -5.30
N MET A 206 -2.05 13.94 -4.12
CA MET A 206 -2.22 15.32 -3.69
C MET A 206 -1.18 15.76 -2.66
N ILE A 207 -0.47 14.83 -2.02
CA ILE A 207 0.56 15.16 -1.03
C ILE A 207 1.92 15.42 -1.70
N VAL A 208 2.67 16.35 -1.12
CA VAL A 208 4.03 16.71 -1.49
C VAL A 208 4.81 16.93 -0.20
N VAL A 209 6.01 16.39 -0.10
CA VAL A 209 6.93 16.69 1.02
C VAL A 209 8.18 17.40 0.49
N ASP A 210 8.93 16.75 -0.39
CA ASP A 210 10.17 17.29 -0.96
C ASP A 210 10.17 17.32 -2.50
N GLY A 211 9.16 16.74 -3.14
CA GLY A 211 8.97 16.80 -4.60
C GLY A 211 9.71 15.71 -5.38
N ASP A 212 10.42 14.80 -4.69
CA ASP A 212 11.11 13.69 -5.35
C ASP A 212 10.19 12.47 -5.51
N GLN A 213 9.98 11.99 -6.73
CA GLN A 213 9.13 10.82 -7.00
C GLN A 213 9.92 9.52 -6.79
N SER A 214 9.37 8.58 -6.02
CA SER A 214 10.01 7.29 -5.76
C SER A 214 10.12 6.37 -6.95
N THR A 215 11.07 5.45 -6.87
CA THR A 215 11.16 4.26 -7.72
C THR A 215 10.30 3.10 -7.25
N ASN A 216 9.66 3.22 -6.07
CA ASN A 216 9.05 2.10 -5.34
C ASN A 216 7.55 2.27 -5.01
N ASP A 217 6.91 3.38 -5.41
CA ASP A 217 5.53 3.65 -4.98
C ASP A 217 4.58 2.55 -5.38
N THR A 218 3.80 2.11 -4.40
CA THR A 218 2.88 0.99 -4.55
C THR A 218 1.68 1.16 -3.61
N ALA A 219 0.48 1.22 -4.17
CA ALA A 219 -0.77 1.10 -3.43
C ALA A 219 -1.49 -0.17 -3.89
N ILE A 220 -1.81 -1.09 -2.98
CA ILE A 220 -2.53 -2.34 -3.27
C ILE A 220 -3.83 -2.37 -2.46
N LEU A 221 -4.94 -2.73 -3.11
CA LEU A 221 -6.20 -3.06 -2.44
C LEU A 221 -6.56 -4.51 -2.71
N MET A 222 -6.75 -5.29 -1.65
CA MET A 222 -7.23 -6.68 -1.67
C MET A 222 -8.67 -6.75 -1.14
N ALA A 223 -9.57 -7.45 -1.83
CA ALA A 223 -10.95 -7.65 -1.44
C ALA A 223 -11.29 -9.14 -1.32
N ASN A 224 -11.57 -9.64 -0.12
CA ASN A 224 -11.77 -11.07 0.14
C ASN A 224 -13.24 -11.52 0.15
N GLY A 225 -14.19 -10.59 0.00
CA GLY A 225 -15.62 -10.89 -0.08
C GLY A 225 -16.26 -11.47 1.19
N LYS A 226 -15.60 -11.43 2.36
CA LYS A 226 -16.11 -12.02 3.60
C LYS A 226 -17.40 -11.39 4.13
N SER A 227 -17.66 -10.12 3.81
CA SER A 227 -18.92 -9.45 4.15
C SER A 227 -20.11 -10.00 3.35
N GLY A 228 -19.87 -10.55 2.16
CA GLY A 228 -20.93 -10.93 1.22
C GLY A 228 -21.57 -9.77 0.45
N VAL A 229 -21.20 -8.52 0.77
CA VAL A 229 -21.82 -7.32 0.20
C VAL A 229 -21.18 -6.96 -1.14
N GLU A 230 -21.98 -6.95 -2.21
CA GLU A 230 -21.55 -6.50 -3.53
C GLU A 230 -21.53 -4.96 -3.60
N VAL A 231 -20.35 -4.38 -3.78
CA VAL A 231 -20.15 -2.91 -3.73
C VAL A 231 -19.94 -2.28 -5.12
N ALA A 232 -20.11 -3.08 -6.16
CA ALA A 232 -20.05 -2.63 -7.54
C ALA A 232 -21.03 -3.42 -8.39
N LYS A 233 -21.86 -2.74 -9.17
CA LYS A 233 -22.89 -3.34 -10.01
C LYS A 233 -22.96 -2.63 -11.35
N ASP A 234 -23.15 -3.38 -12.44
CA ASP A 234 -23.27 -2.85 -13.80
C ASP A 234 -22.12 -1.90 -14.21
N GLY A 235 -20.91 -2.10 -13.68
CA GLY A 235 -19.72 -1.28 -13.96
C GLY A 235 -19.65 0.02 -13.14
N GLU A 236 -20.56 0.23 -12.19
CA GLU A 236 -20.59 1.37 -11.28
C GLU A 236 -20.21 0.95 -9.86
N ILE A 237 -19.51 1.83 -9.15
CA ILE A 237 -19.08 1.62 -7.76
C ILE A 237 -20.12 2.27 -6.87
N ASN A 238 -20.57 1.59 -5.82
CA ASN A 238 -21.46 2.17 -4.83
C ASN A 238 -20.81 3.44 -4.20
N GLU A 239 -21.59 4.51 -4.07
CA GLU A 239 -21.09 5.82 -3.63
C GLU A 239 -20.54 5.78 -2.20
N ASP A 240 -21.22 5.09 -1.27
CA ASP A 240 -20.80 4.96 0.13
C ASP A 240 -19.50 4.15 0.26
N PHE A 241 -19.31 3.12 -0.59
CA PHE A 241 -18.04 2.40 -0.67
C PHE A 241 -16.91 3.30 -1.18
N GLN A 242 -17.16 4.06 -2.24
CA GLN A 242 -16.16 4.98 -2.80
C GLN A 242 -15.82 6.09 -1.81
N GLU A 243 -16.80 6.64 -1.09
CA GLU A 243 -16.57 7.64 -0.04
C GLU A 243 -15.72 7.08 1.09
N ALA A 244 -16.02 5.86 1.56
CA ALA A 244 -15.22 5.20 2.59
C ALA A 244 -13.77 4.96 2.12
N LEU A 245 -13.58 4.53 0.86
CA LEU A 245 -12.26 4.33 0.26
C LEU A 245 -11.49 5.65 0.10
N ASP A 246 -12.14 6.71 -0.35
CA ASP A 246 -11.58 8.06 -0.44
C ASP A 246 -11.17 8.54 0.96
N PHE A 247 -12.03 8.37 1.96
CA PHE A 247 -11.79 8.83 3.32
C PHE A 247 -10.57 8.15 3.95
N ILE A 248 -10.45 6.82 3.85
CA ILE A 248 -9.29 6.12 4.40
C ILE A 248 -8.00 6.51 3.67
N CYS A 249 -8.02 6.62 2.33
CA CYS A 249 -6.83 7.01 1.58
C CYS A 249 -6.41 8.46 1.91
N ILE A 250 -7.36 9.39 2.01
CA ILE A 250 -7.09 10.79 2.43
C ILE A 250 -6.54 10.82 3.86
N SER A 251 -7.09 10.04 4.77
CA SER A 251 -6.64 9.99 6.16
C SER A 251 -5.20 9.49 6.26
N LEU A 252 -4.87 8.39 5.58
CA LEU A 252 -3.52 7.86 5.49
C LEU A 252 -2.55 8.86 4.82
N ALA A 253 -2.98 9.54 3.75
CA ALA A 253 -2.18 10.57 3.08
C ALA A 253 -1.89 11.76 4.01
N LYS A 254 -2.87 12.22 4.79
CA LYS A 254 -2.67 13.28 5.79
C LYS A 254 -1.74 12.84 6.91
N MET A 255 -1.79 11.58 7.33
CA MET A 255 -0.83 11.02 8.31
C MET A 255 0.60 11.04 7.77
N MET A 256 0.82 10.77 6.48
CA MET A 256 2.13 10.91 5.84
C MET A 256 2.58 12.37 5.78
N ALA A 257 1.73 13.27 5.28
CA ALA A 257 2.07 14.69 5.17
C ALA A 257 2.38 15.36 6.52
N ARG A 258 1.71 14.96 7.60
CA ARG A 258 1.99 15.44 8.97
C ARG A 258 3.30 14.92 9.54
N ASP A 259 3.75 13.75 9.08
CA ASP A 259 4.99 13.12 9.52
C ASP A 259 6.17 13.42 8.58
N GLY A 260 6.00 14.37 7.64
CA GLY A 260 7.00 14.71 6.63
C GLY A 260 8.40 14.92 7.23
N GLU A 261 9.42 14.47 6.52
CA GLU A 261 10.80 14.50 6.99
C GLU A 261 11.22 15.94 7.33
N VAL A 262 11.61 16.17 8.59
CA VAL A 262 11.97 17.50 9.13
C VAL A 262 10.79 18.50 9.16
N ALA A 263 9.56 18.08 8.86
CA ALA A 263 8.39 18.95 8.90
C ALA A 263 8.04 19.35 10.35
N THR A 264 7.81 20.64 10.57
CA THR A 264 7.35 21.18 11.87
C THR A 264 5.88 21.57 11.87
N LYS A 265 5.28 21.69 10.68
CA LYS A 265 3.91 22.12 10.47
C LYS A 265 3.32 21.39 9.28
N PHE A 266 2.02 21.14 9.36
CA PHE A 266 1.21 20.65 8.26
C PHE A 266 0.52 21.81 7.54
N ILE A 267 0.50 21.79 6.21
CA ILE A 267 -0.15 22.80 5.37
C ILE A 267 -1.19 22.10 4.50
N GLU A 268 -2.41 22.63 4.48
CA GLU A 268 -3.50 22.18 3.61
C GLU A 268 -3.96 23.35 2.74
N CYS A 269 -3.82 23.22 1.43
CA CYS A 269 -4.29 24.22 0.46
C CYS A 269 -5.66 23.80 -0.09
N LYS A 270 -6.65 24.69 0.04
CA LYS A 270 -7.99 24.51 -0.54
C LYS A 270 -8.22 25.58 -1.60
N VAL A 271 -8.39 25.16 -2.84
CA VAL A 271 -8.70 26.05 -3.97
C VAL A 271 -10.18 25.97 -4.28
N ASN A 272 -10.85 27.12 -4.30
CA ASN A 272 -12.26 27.25 -4.66
C ASN A 272 -12.40 28.18 -5.86
N GLY A 273 -13.43 27.97 -6.69
CA GLY A 273 -13.72 28.83 -7.84
C GLY A 273 -12.78 28.64 -9.04
N ALA A 274 -12.00 27.55 -9.08
CA ALA A 274 -11.31 27.13 -10.29
C ALA A 274 -12.31 26.76 -11.38
N LYS A 275 -11.87 26.82 -12.64
CA LYS A 275 -12.70 26.47 -13.80
C LYS A 275 -13.13 25.00 -13.76
N ASP A 276 -12.23 24.11 -13.37
CA ASP A 276 -12.48 22.68 -13.17
C ASP A 276 -11.57 22.09 -12.08
N GLU A 277 -11.77 20.81 -11.77
CA GLU A 277 -10.99 20.10 -10.74
C GLU A 277 -9.50 20.04 -11.06
N ASN A 278 -9.12 19.93 -12.34
CA ASN A 278 -7.71 19.85 -12.73
C ASN A 278 -7.01 21.18 -12.51
N ASP A 279 -7.67 22.30 -12.85
CA ASP A 279 -7.16 23.65 -12.55
C ASP A 279 -7.03 23.88 -11.03
N ALA A 280 -7.98 23.38 -10.23
CA ALA A 280 -7.89 23.44 -8.77
C ALA A 280 -6.70 22.63 -8.21
N ILE A 281 -6.49 21.42 -8.74
CA ILE A 281 -5.36 20.55 -8.37
C ILE A 281 -4.03 21.20 -8.77
N LEU A 282 -3.95 21.79 -9.96
CA LEU A 282 -2.73 22.44 -10.44
C LEU A 282 -2.38 23.66 -9.57
N ALA A 283 -3.36 24.51 -9.28
CA ALA A 283 -3.18 25.69 -8.43
C ALA A 283 -2.77 25.30 -6.99
N SER A 284 -3.45 24.31 -6.39
CA SER A 284 -3.13 23.85 -5.04
C SER A 284 -1.72 23.27 -4.94
N LYS A 285 -1.31 22.45 -5.91
CA LYS A 285 0.07 21.91 -5.98
C LYS A 285 1.11 23.01 -6.14
N SER A 286 0.85 24.02 -6.97
CA SER A 286 1.77 25.16 -7.13
C SER A 286 1.96 25.94 -5.83
N VAL A 287 0.94 26.05 -4.97
CA VAL A 287 1.05 26.72 -3.67
C VAL A 287 1.79 25.87 -2.66
N ILE A 288 1.51 24.56 -2.62
CA ILE A 288 2.14 23.63 -1.65
C ILE A 288 3.62 23.39 -1.96
N SER A 289 4.03 23.42 -3.23
CA SER A 289 5.41 23.22 -3.65
C SER A 289 6.28 24.49 -3.66
N SER A 290 5.75 25.63 -3.17
CA SER A 290 6.43 26.93 -3.19
C SER A 290 7.37 27.18 -2.02
#